data_AF-A0AAV5VL70-F1
#
_entry.id   AF-A0AAV5VL70-F1
#
_cell.length_a   1.000
_cell.length_b   1.000
_cell.length_c   1.000
_cell.angle_alpha   90.00
_cell.angle_beta   90.00
_cell.angle_gamma   90.00
#
_symmetry.space_group_name_H-M   'P 1'
#
loop_
_entity.id
_entity.type
_entity.pdbx_description
1 polymer ?
#
loop_
_entity_poly.entity_id
_entity_poly.type
_entity_poly.pdbx_seq_one_letter_code
_entity_poly.pdbx_strand_id
1 'polypeptide(L)'
;MNLSFSMLPSASLLRTLHHPVKEAFLRLSTSPRLNAYKITETVEGDTTVVKMEEVKSEAKIQSATAECSLCTCSVPVKVSYKDVLILEQFMREDGTVLPAQLTGLCRKQQLHVERCVMQAHWAGLFPDRTIPEFDRAGYKRFNRYWNDSMDMYRLQEKKLPGTWFYIKRYQTKNTRVQKK
;
A
#
# COMPACT_ATOMS: atom_id res chain seq x y z
N MET A 1 -28.40 29.07 66.09
CA MET A 1 -28.99 30.13 65.24
C MET A 1 -28.06 30.39 64.07
N ASN A 2 -28.62 30.44 62.87
CA ASN A 2 -28.06 30.94 61.59
C ASN A 2 -27.04 29.99 60.91
N LEU A 3 -27.43 29.18 59.91
CA LEU A 3 -27.75 29.48 58.49
C LEU A 3 -26.58 30.06 57.68
N SER A 4 -26.49 29.55 56.44
CA SER A 4 -25.68 30.01 55.28
C SER A 4 -24.20 29.58 55.26
N PHE A 5 -23.58 29.18 54.15
CA PHE A 5 -23.92 29.27 52.73
C PHE A 5 -23.11 28.21 51.95
N SER A 6 -23.72 27.63 50.92
CA SER A 6 -23.11 26.77 49.91
C SER A 6 -22.03 27.48 49.09
N MET A 7 -20.96 26.79 48.70
CA MET A 7 -20.32 27.01 47.39
C MET A 7 -19.58 25.76 46.90
N LEU A 8 -19.91 25.38 45.67
CA LEU A 8 -19.47 24.22 44.90
C LEU A 8 -17.96 24.28 44.56
N PRO A 9 -17.29 23.14 44.31
CA PRO A 9 -15.95 23.14 43.73
C PRO A 9 -16.03 23.57 42.26
N SER A 10 -15.28 24.63 41.93
CA SER A 10 -15.09 25.13 40.58
C SER A 10 -14.49 24.05 39.68
N ALA A 11 -15.22 23.73 38.61
CA ALA A 11 -14.75 22.91 37.52
C ALA A 11 -13.65 23.65 36.73
N SER A 12 -12.52 22.99 36.49
CA SER A 12 -11.63 23.35 35.37
C SER A 12 -11.00 22.09 34.79
N LEU A 13 -11.81 21.36 34.02
CA LEU A 13 -11.35 20.45 32.98
C LEU A 13 -10.66 21.27 31.88
N LEU A 14 -9.35 21.49 31.97
CA LEU A 14 -8.56 21.88 30.80
C LEU A 14 -8.13 20.62 30.05
N ARG A 15 -9.10 20.02 29.34
CA ARG A 15 -8.79 19.18 28.17
C ARG A 15 -8.28 20.10 27.09
N THR A 16 -6.98 20.08 26.84
CA THR A 16 -6.39 20.60 25.61
C THR A 16 -6.94 19.78 24.44
N LEU A 17 -8.02 20.27 23.82
CA LEU A 17 -8.43 19.83 22.51
C LEU A 17 -7.35 20.27 21.51
N HIS A 18 -6.39 19.38 21.25
CA HIS A 18 -5.63 19.41 20.02
C HIS A 18 -6.63 19.29 18.87
N HIS A 19 -6.99 20.44 18.31
CA HIS A 19 -7.64 20.53 17.03
C HIS A 19 -6.64 20.02 15.99
N PRO A 20 -6.91 18.94 15.24
CA PRO A 20 -6.20 18.78 13.99
C PRO A 20 -6.72 19.89 13.08
N VAL A 21 -5.85 20.84 12.75
CA VAL A 21 -6.03 21.72 11.61
C VAL A 21 -6.28 20.79 10.42
N LYS A 22 -7.54 20.67 10.02
CA LYS A 22 -7.92 20.05 8.76
C LYS A 22 -7.38 21.00 7.71
N GLU A 23 -6.18 20.72 7.20
CA GLU A 23 -5.77 21.28 5.93
C GLU A 23 -6.75 20.75 4.89
N ALA A 24 -7.79 21.54 4.65
CA ALA A 24 -8.67 21.38 3.52
C ALA A 24 -7.84 21.68 2.27
N PHE A 25 -7.14 20.66 1.77
CA PHE A 25 -6.71 20.69 0.39
C PHE A 25 -7.97 20.84 -0.46
N LEU A 26 -8.09 22.00 -1.09
CA LEU A 26 -9.02 22.28 -2.18
C LEU A 26 -8.74 21.28 -3.31
N ARG A 27 -9.32 20.09 -3.21
CA ARG A 27 -9.45 19.21 -4.36
C ARG A 27 -10.65 19.73 -5.12
N LEU A 28 -10.40 20.51 -6.19
CA LEU A 28 -11.35 20.63 -7.28
C LEU A 28 -11.56 19.20 -7.81
N SER A 29 -12.55 18.51 -7.25
CA SER A 29 -12.94 17.18 -7.68
C SER A 29 -13.77 17.33 -8.94
N THR A 30 -13.10 17.49 -10.09
CA THR A 30 -13.62 16.90 -11.31
C THR A 30 -13.65 15.40 -11.04
N SER A 31 -14.81 14.84 -10.72
CA SER A 31 -14.93 13.39 -10.55
C SER A 31 -14.48 12.76 -11.87
N PRO A 32 -13.36 12.02 -11.92
CA PRO A 32 -13.03 11.34 -13.16
C PRO A 32 -14.08 10.26 -13.33
N ARG A 33 -14.81 10.30 -14.45
CA ARG A 33 -15.47 9.09 -14.92
C ARG A 33 -14.37 8.05 -15.11
N LEU A 34 -14.40 6.98 -14.32
CA LEU A 34 -13.46 5.85 -14.43
C LEU A 34 -13.87 4.98 -15.63
N ASN A 35 -13.85 5.57 -16.82
CA ASN A 35 -14.08 4.84 -18.05
C ASN A 35 -12.77 4.16 -18.45
N ALA A 36 -12.82 2.86 -18.75
CA ALA A 36 -11.69 2.18 -19.35
C ALA A 36 -11.73 2.40 -20.86
N TYR A 37 -10.60 2.73 -21.44
CA TYR A 37 -10.48 2.92 -22.87
C TYR A 37 -9.41 2.00 -23.42
N LYS A 38 -9.67 1.44 -24.60
CA LYS A 38 -8.71 0.66 -25.36
C LYS A 38 -8.32 1.44 -26.60
N ILE A 39 -7.01 1.54 -26.83
CA ILE A 39 -6.46 2.14 -28.04
C ILE A 39 -6.28 1.02 -29.05
N THR A 40 -6.90 1.15 -30.22
CA THR A 40 -6.77 0.19 -31.32
C THR A 40 -6.09 0.86 -32.50
N GLU A 41 -5.01 0.25 -32.99
CA GLU A 41 -4.26 0.71 -34.14
C GLU A 41 -4.57 -0.18 -35.34
N THR A 42 -5.04 0.41 -36.43
CA THR A 42 -5.29 -0.27 -37.70
C THR A 42 -4.47 0.38 -38.79
N VAL A 43 -3.64 -0.41 -39.49
CA VAL A 43 -2.80 0.08 -40.59
C VAL A 43 -3.53 -0.19 -41.90
N GLU A 44 -3.98 0.89 -42.55
CA GLU A 44 -4.60 0.84 -43.88
C GLU A 44 -3.59 1.39 -44.89
N GLY A 45 -2.82 0.49 -45.52
CA GLY A 45 -1.74 0.85 -46.44
C GLY A 45 -0.60 1.60 -45.71
N ASP A 46 -0.33 2.84 -46.13
CA ASP A 46 0.68 3.72 -45.53
C ASP A 46 0.12 4.56 -44.35
N THR A 47 -1.18 4.50 -44.08
CA THR A 47 -1.81 5.31 -43.02
C THR A 47 -2.12 4.46 -41.78
N THR A 48 -1.61 4.87 -40.62
CA THR A 48 -1.93 4.28 -39.33
C THR A 48 -3.11 5.02 -38.68
N VAL A 49 -4.27 4.38 -38.61
CA VAL A 49 -5.47 4.93 -37.96
C VAL A 49 -5.51 4.46 -36.51
N VAL A 50 -5.48 5.40 -35.57
CA VAL A 50 -5.55 5.13 -34.13
C VAL A 50 -6.95 5.52 -33.64
N LYS A 51 -7.70 4.55 -33.12
CA LYS A 51 -9.07 4.75 -32.56
C LYS A 51 -9.07 4.50 -31.06
N MET A 52 -9.94 5.22 -30.35
CA MET A 52 -10.16 5.06 -28.91
C MET A 52 -11.57 4.51 -28.69
N GLU A 53 -11.65 3.29 -28.19
CA GLU A 53 -12.91 2.61 -27.91
C GLU A 53 -13.15 2.54 -26.40
N GLU A 54 -14.37 2.85 -25.95
CA GLU A 54 -14.76 2.72 -24.55
C GLU A 54 -15.05 1.25 -24.23
N VAL A 55 -14.29 0.69 -23.29
CA VAL A 55 -14.48 -0.68 -22.82
C VAL A 55 -15.25 -0.63 -21.52
N LYS A 56 -16.27 -1.47 -21.41
CA LYS A 56 -17.02 -1.67 -20.16
C LYS A 56 -16.12 -2.36 -19.14
N SER A 57 -15.51 -1.60 -18.24
CA SER A 57 -14.71 -2.15 -17.15
C SER A 57 -15.62 -2.77 -16.09
N GLU A 58 -15.43 -4.06 -15.82
CA GLU A 58 -16.05 -4.74 -14.68
C GLU A 58 -15.36 -4.38 -13.35
N ALA A 59 -14.14 -3.83 -13.44
CA ALA A 59 -13.37 -3.35 -12.32
C ALA A 59 -14.05 -2.13 -11.68
N LYS A 60 -14.91 -2.41 -10.69
CA LYS A 60 -15.41 -1.42 -9.72
C LYS A 60 -14.24 -0.93 -8.86
N ILE A 61 -13.36 -0.13 -9.44
CA ILE A 61 -12.42 0.67 -8.67
C ILE A 61 -13.30 1.72 -7.96
N GLN A 62 -13.57 1.48 -6.68
CA GLN A 62 -14.47 2.31 -5.89
C GLN A 62 -13.82 3.69 -5.66
N SER A 63 -14.06 4.63 -6.56
CA SER A 63 -13.80 6.04 -6.28
C SER A 63 -15.04 6.66 -5.66
N ALA A 64 -14.96 7.10 -4.39
CA ALA A 64 -15.56 8.35 -3.88
C ALA A 64 -15.69 8.43 -2.35
N THR A 65 -15.27 7.43 -1.55
CA THR A 65 -15.23 7.62 -0.08
C THR A 65 -13.88 8.20 0.33
N ALA A 66 -13.89 9.19 1.22
CA ALA A 66 -12.67 9.78 1.79
C ALA A 66 -11.82 8.76 2.60
N GLU A 67 -12.37 7.58 2.84
CA GLU A 67 -11.79 6.52 3.63
C GLU A 67 -11.22 5.42 2.73
N CYS A 68 -10.04 4.93 3.11
CA CYS A 68 -9.33 3.89 2.38
C CYS A 68 -10.04 2.54 2.53
N SER A 69 -10.41 1.91 1.40
CA SER A 69 -11.11 0.63 1.34
C SER A 69 -10.44 -0.46 2.19
N LEU A 70 -9.12 -0.65 2.06
CA LEU A 70 -8.37 -1.63 2.85
C LEU A 70 -8.25 -1.31 4.34
N CYS A 71 -8.47 -0.05 4.75
CA CYS A 71 -8.46 0.34 6.16
C CYS A 71 -9.85 0.20 6.80
N THR A 72 -10.92 0.36 6.04
CA THR A 72 -12.31 0.26 6.51
C THR A 72 -12.89 -1.14 6.37
N CYS A 73 -12.27 -2.01 5.56
CA CYS A 73 -12.60 -3.42 5.53
C CYS A 73 -12.56 -3.99 6.97
N SER A 74 -13.69 -4.53 7.41
CA SER A 74 -13.84 -5.23 8.70
C SER A 74 -13.11 -6.58 8.74
N VAL A 75 -12.35 -6.91 7.70
CA VAL A 75 -11.59 -8.15 7.61
C VAL A 75 -10.41 -8.06 8.59
N PRO A 76 -10.32 -8.96 9.59
CA PRO A 76 -9.30 -8.87 10.64
C PRO A 76 -7.89 -9.26 10.15
N VAL A 77 -7.77 -9.75 8.92
CA VAL A 77 -6.53 -10.28 8.34
C VAL A 77 -5.87 -9.22 7.47
N LYS A 78 -4.58 -8.98 7.72
CA LYS A 78 -3.75 -8.12 6.87
C LYS A 78 -3.52 -8.82 5.53
N VAL A 79 -3.75 -8.09 4.44
CA VAL A 79 -3.48 -8.55 3.07
C VAL A 79 -2.02 -9.00 2.96
N SER A 80 -1.80 -10.18 2.38
CA SER A 80 -0.50 -10.81 2.15
C SER A 80 -0.25 -10.97 0.65
N TYR A 81 0.98 -11.31 0.26
CA TYR A 81 1.31 -11.60 -1.14
C TYR A 81 0.60 -12.84 -1.70
N LYS A 82 0.03 -13.69 -0.83
CA LYS A 82 -0.70 -14.90 -1.21
C LYS A 82 -2.15 -14.60 -1.60
N ASP A 83 -2.66 -13.41 -1.28
CA ASP A 83 -4.05 -13.01 -1.52
C ASP A 83 -4.23 -12.51 -2.95
N VAL A 84 -3.96 -13.39 -3.92
CA VAL A 84 -3.92 -13.13 -5.38
C VAL A 84 -5.18 -12.39 -5.85
N LEU A 85 -6.36 -12.85 -5.42
CA LEU A 85 -7.66 -12.27 -5.84
C LEU A 85 -7.86 -10.83 -5.37
N ILE A 86 -7.29 -10.45 -4.23
CA ILE A 86 -7.37 -9.07 -3.73
C ILE A 86 -6.36 -8.21 -4.49
N LEU A 87 -5.14 -8.73 -4.70
CA LEU A 87 -4.08 -8.01 -5.39
C LEU A 87 -4.44 -7.72 -6.85
N GLU A 88 -5.11 -8.64 -7.55
CA GLU A 88 -5.55 -8.45 -8.94
C GLU A 88 -6.46 -7.24 -9.15
N GLN A 89 -7.25 -6.87 -8.15
CA GLN A 89 -8.14 -5.70 -8.21
C GLN A 89 -7.35 -4.39 -8.27
N PHE A 90 -6.11 -4.39 -7.79
CA PHE A 90 -5.23 -3.21 -7.77
C PHE A 90 -4.17 -3.24 -8.88
N MET A 91 -4.25 -4.19 -9.82
CA MET A 91 -3.28 -4.34 -10.90
C MET A 91 -3.91 -4.12 -12.28
N ARG A 92 -3.06 -3.72 -13.23
CA ARG A 92 -3.36 -3.74 -14.67
C ARG A 92 -3.28 -5.17 -15.22
N GLU A 93 -3.61 -5.31 -16.50
CA GLU A 93 -3.42 -6.57 -17.24
C GLU A 93 -1.93 -6.97 -17.28
N ASP A 94 -1.03 -5.98 -17.43
CA ASP A 94 0.43 -6.20 -17.44
C ASP A 94 1.03 -6.59 -16.08
N GLY A 95 0.23 -6.63 -15.01
CA GLY A 95 0.69 -6.92 -13.64
C GLY A 95 1.34 -5.75 -12.91
N THR A 96 1.31 -4.55 -13.50
CA THR A 96 1.73 -3.31 -12.82
C THR A 96 0.63 -2.79 -11.89
N VAL A 97 1.01 -2.19 -10.77
CA VAL A 97 0.05 -1.67 -9.77
C VAL A 97 -0.58 -0.37 -10.26
N LEU A 98 -1.88 -0.22 -10.05
CA LEU A 98 -2.62 1.01 -10.35
C LEU A 98 -2.14 2.17 -9.46
N PRO A 99 -2.10 3.41 -10.00
CA PRO A 99 -1.69 4.59 -9.23
C PRO A 99 -2.67 4.89 -8.09
N ALA A 100 -2.15 5.47 -7.00
CA ALA A 100 -2.91 5.77 -5.78
C ALA A 100 -4.17 6.64 -6.01
N GLN A 101 -4.15 7.49 -7.04
CA GLN A 101 -5.28 8.34 -7.43
C GLN A 101 -6.48 7.52 -7.93
N LEU A 102 -6.21 6.40 -8.59
CA LEU A 102 -7.24 5.48 -9.08
C LEU A 102 -7.64 4.50 -7.97
N THR A 103 -6.67 3.89 -7.26
CA THR A 103 -6.97 2.89 -6.23
C THR A 103 -7.72 3.44 -5.01
N GLY A 104 -7.57 4.75 -4.71
CA GLY A 104 -8.19 5.38 -3.54
C GLY A 104 -7.59 4.91 -2.21
N LEU A 105 -6.45 4.22 -2.22
CA LEU A 105 -5.79 3.74 -1.01
C LEU A 105 -5.02 4.86 -0.30
N CYS A 106 -4.95 4.78 1.04
CA CYS A 106 -4.03 5.63 1.78
C CYS A 106 -2.58 5.25 1.46
N ARG A 107 -1.64 6.19 1.59
CA ARG A 107 -0.22 5.98 1.26
C ARG A 107 0.38 4.72 1.89
N LYS A 108 0.02 4.43 3.15
CA LYS A 108 0.52 3.24 3.85
C LYS A 108 0.05 1.94 3.20
N GLN A 109 -1.24 1.86 2.82
CA GLN A 109 -1.81 0.68 2.19
C GLN A 109 -1.36 0.55 0.74
N GLN A 110 -1.22 1.65 0.00
CA GLN A 110 -0.66 1.65 -1.34
C GLN A 110 0.75 1.01 -1.35
N LEU A 111 1.66 1.49 -0.49
CA LEU A 111 3.02 0.90 -0.36
C LEU A 111 3.00 -0.54 0.14
N HIS A 112 1.99 -0.94 0.90
CA HIS A 112 1.82 -2.31 1.35
C HIS A 112 1.41 -3.22 0.19
N VAL A 113 0.41 -2.82 -0.60
CA VAL A 113 -0.05 -3.53 -1.80
C VAL A 113 1.08 -3.63 -2.83
N GLU A 114 1.81 -2.55 -3.10
CA GLU A 114 2.96 -2.57 -4.03
C GLU A 114 4.02 -3.60 -3.62
N ARG A 115 4.33 -3.71 -2.33
CA ARG A 115 5.25 -4.73 -1.83
C ARG A 115 4.68 -6.14 -1.96
N CYS A 116 3.41 -6.35 -1.62
CA CYS A 116 2.75 -7.65 -1.77
C CYS A 116 2.70 -8.10 -3.24
N VAL A 117 2.40 -7.19 -4.18
CA VAL A 117 2.41 -7.48 -5.62
C VAL A 117 3.81 -7.86 -6.10
N MET A 118 4.84 -7.10 -5.73
CA MET A 118 6.23 -7.42 -6.07
C MET A 118 6.65 -8.79 -5.51
N GLN A 119 6.28 -9.07 -4.25
CA GLN A 119 6.53 -10.36 -3.61
C GLN A 119 5.84 -11.52 -4.34
N ALA A 120 4.59 -11.33 -4.76
CA ALA A 120 3.80 -12.32 -5.49
C ALA A 120 4.37 -12.60 -6.88
N HIS A 121 4.83 -11.57 -7.60
CA HIS A 121 5.53 -11.72 -8.88
C HIS A 121 6.78 -12.58 -8.75
N TRP A 122 7.61 -12.31 -7.72
CA TRP A 122 8.83 -13.08 -7.47
C TRP A 122 8.56 -14.49 -6.93
N ALA A 123 7.41 -14.69 -6.27
CA ALA A 123 6.94 -16.01 -5.87
C ALA A 123 6.31 -16.82 -7.04
N GLY A 124 6.08 -16.17 -8.19
CA GLY A 124 5.50 -16.82 -9.37
C GLY A 124 3.98 -17.00 -9.32
N LEU A 125 3.26 -16.20 -8.52
CA LEU A 125 1.81 -16.31 -8.37
C LEU A 125 1.01 -15.70 -9.53
N PHE A 126 1.65 -14.89 -10.37
CA PHE A 126 1.04 -14.24 -11.54
C PHE A 126 1.75 -14.68 -12.83
N PRO A 127 1.48 -15.87 -13.37
CA PRO A 127 2.07 -16.30 -14.64
C PRO A 127 1.57 -15.45 -15.82
N ASP A 128 0.26 -15.17 -15.85
CA ASP A 128 -0.39 -14.53 -17.01
C ASP A 128 -0.20 -13.00 -17.06
N ARG A 129 0.17 -12.39 -15.93
CA ARG A 129 0.35 -10.94 -15.78
C ARG A 129 1.83 -10.55 -15.65
N THR A 130 2.68 -11.22 -16.43
CA THR A 130 4.10 -10.89 -16.51
C THR A 130 4.47 -10.41 -17.90
N ILE A 131 5.31 -9.38 -17.93
CA ILE A 131 5.87 -8.87 -19.18
C ILE A 131 6.77 -9.97 -19.76
N PRO A 132 6.76 -10.25 -21.07
CA PRO A 132 7.62 -11.28 -21.68
C PRO A 132 9.12 -11.04 -21.42
N GLU A 133 9.51 -9.80 -21.17
CA GLU A 133 10.87 -9.40 -20.82
C GLU A 133 11.22 -9.62 -19.34
N PHE A 134 10.30 -10.16 -18.54
CA PHE A 134 10.57 -10.51 -17.14
C PHE A 134 11.45 -11.75 -17.07
N ASP A 135 12.75 -11.56 -17.29
CA ASP A 135 13.75 -12.62 -17.29
C ASP A 135 13.84 -13.29 -15.91
N ARG A 136 13.37 -14.54 -15.84
CA ARG A 136 13.50 -15.43 -14.68
C ARG A 136 14.84 -16.17 -14.65
N ALA A 137 15.80 -15.85 -15.52
CA ALA A 137 17.11 -16.50 -15.51
C ALA A 137 17.93 -16.23 -14.22
N GLY A 138 18.98 -17.02 -14.06
CA GLY A 138 19.91 -16.91 -12.94
C GLY A 138 19.26 -17.24 -11.60
N TYR A 139 19.49 -16.42 -10.58
CA TYR A 139 18.97 -16.65 -9.23
C TYR A 139 17.46 -16.41 -9.10
N LYS A 140 16.83 -15.78 -10.10
CA LYS A 140 15.40 -15.45 -10.08
C LYS A 140 14.49 -16.66 -10.36
N ARG A 141 15.05 -17.77 -10.85
CA ARG A 141 14.32 -19.02 -11.13
C ARG A 141 13.94 -19.80 -9.87
N PHE A 142 14.60 -19.53 -8.75
CA PHE A 142 14.39 -20.30 -7.53
C PHE A 142 13.14 -19.82 -6.79
N ASN A 143 12.38 -20.77 -6.25
CA ASN A 143 11.18 -20.50 -5.47
C ASN A 143 11.49 -19.55 -4.31
N ARG A 144 10.72 -18.47 -4.21
CA ARG A 144 10.85 -17.47 -3.15
C ARG A 144 9.53 -17.30 -2.42
N TYR A 145 9.60 -17.35 -1.10
CA TYR A 145 8.46 -17.12 -0.22
C TYR A 145 8.82 -16.09 0.83
N TRP A 146 7.78 -15.43 1.32
CA TRP A 146 7.90 -14.33 2.28
C TRP A 146 7.04 -14.60 3.51
N ASN A 147 7.47 -14.07 4.64
CA ASN A 147 6.69 -14.12 5.88
C ASN A 147 5.73 -12.94 6.00
N ASP A 148 6.16 -11.74 5.61
CA ASP A 148 5.39 -10.50 5.67
C ASP A 148 5.79 -9.52 4.55
N SER A 149 5.08 -8.39 4.41
CA SER A 149 5.36 -7.40 3.34
C SER A 149 6.67 -6.63 3.50
N MET A 150 7.33 -6.73 4.66
CA MET A 150 8.62 -6.09 4.95
C MET A 150 9.79 -7.09 4.87
N ASP A 151 9.51 -8.38 4.73
CA ASP A 151 10.51 -9.46 4.80
C ASP A 151 11.63 -9.30 3.78
N MET A 152 11.32 -8.72 2.61
CA MET A 152 12.30 -8.38 1.58
C MET A 152 13.35 -7.37 2.04
N TYR A 153 12.99 -6.45 2.93
CA TYR A 153 13.88 -5.39 3.42
C TYR A 153 14.57 -5.74 4.75
N ARG A 154 14.19 -6.85 5.37
CA ARG A 154 14.76 -7.28 6.65
C ARG A 154 16.11 -7.94 6.39
N LEU A 155 17.19 -7.36 6.92
CA LEU A 155 18.47 -8.07 6.95
C LEU A 155 18.34 -9.30 7.85
N GLN A 156 18.64 -10.48 7.29
CA GLN A 156 18.74 -11.72 8.04
C GLN A 156 20.23 -12.04 8.27
N GLU A 157 20.63 -12.17 9.53
CA GLU A 157 21.95 -12.66 9.91
C GLU A 157 21.89 -14.20 10.01
N LYS A 158 22.65 -14.90 9.16
CA LYS A 158 22.84 -16.36 9.30
C LYS A 158 23.87 -16.63 10.39
N LYS A 159 23.43 -17.00 11.59
CA LYS A 159 24.31 -17.46 12.67
C LYS A 159 24.62 -18.94 12.44
N LEU A 160 25.84 -19.25 12.04
CA LEU A 160 26.31 -20.63 11.93
C LEU A 160 27.12 -21.00 13.19
N PRO A 161 27.02 -22.24 13.68
CA PRO A 161 27.88 -22.68 14.77
C PRO A 161 29.35 -22.57 14.32
N GLY A 162 30.16 -21.83 15.07
CA GLY A 162 31.58 -21.59 14.78
C GLY A 162 31.91 -20.27 14.06
N THR A 163 30.92 -19.50 13.60
CA THR A 163 31.19 -18.16 13.04
C THR A 163 31.31 -17.12 14.15
N TRP A 164 32.54 -16.67 14.45
CA TRP A 164 32.79 -15.52 15.32
C TRP A 164 32.61 -14.23 14.53
N PHE A 165 31.53 -13.49 14.77
CA PHE A 165 31.36 -12.13 14.25
C PHE A 165 31.56 -11.13 15.38
N TYR A 166 32.67 -10.39 15.34
CA TYR A 166 32.89 -9.25 16.21
C TYR A 166 32.24 -8.01 15.57
N ILE A 167 31.07 -7.63 16.06
CA ILE A 167 30.40 -6.39 15.63
C ILE A 167 30.83 -5.27 16.58
N LYS A 168 31.78 -4.41 16.18
CA LYS A 168 32.00 -3.13 16.86
C LYS A 168 30.75 -2.26 16.67
N ARG A 169 29.87 -2.25 17.68
CA ARG A 169 28.79 -1.27 17.75
C ARG A 169 29.36 0.02 18.32
N TYR A 170 29.66 0.99 17.45
CA TYR A 170 29.88 2.35 17.90
C TYR A 170 28.59 2.89 18.50
N GLN A 171 28.67 3.58 19.63
CA GLN A 171 27.51 4.25 20.22
C GLN A 171 27.01 5.33 19.25
N THR A 172 25.92 5.05 18.54
CA THR A 172 25.20 6.10 17.82
C THR A 172 24.38 6.88 18.85
N LYS A 173 24.45 8.22 18.79
CA LYS A 173 23.88 9.15 19.79
C LYS A 173 22.38 8.97 20.08
N ASN A 174 21.66 8.17 19.28
CA ASN A 174 20.23 7.90 19.39
C ASN A 174 19.85 6.60 20.14
N THR A 175 20.81 5.85 20.66
CA THR A 175 20.48 4.59 21.36
C THR A 175 20.24 4.86 22.85
N ARG A 176 18.97 4.98 23.28
CA ARG A 176 18.63 4.94 24.71
C ARG A 176 18.78 3.51 25.21
N VAL A 177 19.93 3.20 25.80
CA VAL A 177 20.16 1.91 26.47
C VAL A 177 19.31 1.89 27.74
N GLN A 178 18.26 1.05 27.74
CA GLN A 178 17.50 0.74 28.95
C GLN A 178 18.43 -0.01 29.90
N LYS A 179 18.87 0.64 30.98
CA LYS A 179 19.63 0.00 32.06
C LYS A 179 18.64 -0.77 32.93
N LYS A 180 18.86 -2.08 33.08
CA LYS A 180 18.28 -2.87 34.16
C LYS A 180 19.11 -2.67 35.42
#